data_AF-A0A8T3VW78-F1
#
_entry.id   AF-A0A8T3VW78-F1
#
_cell.length_a   1.000
_cell.length_b   1.000
_cell.length_c   1.000
_cell.angle_alpha   90.00
_cell.angle_beta   90.00
_cell.angle_gamma   90.00
#
_symmetry.space_group_name_H-M   'P 1'
#
loop_
_entity.id
_entity.type
_entity.pdbx_description
1 polymer ?
#
loop_
_entity_poly.entity_id
_entity_poly.type
_entity_poly.pdbx_seq_one_letter_code
_entity_poly.pdbx_strand_id
1 'polypeptide(L)'
;MATIKIEYKHTEKEISDISIRRPSTGKMAAYIQDLIYEMKSADISCSFKETIIEDGKNDVLINGRTIPEVIDGLQIRYLDSDDACDHGKPQRITFGRPTLDWKKEYVEDVPDTIMKNAIAKVYADERQKEKESQ
;
A
#
# COMPACT_ATOMS: atom_id res chain seq x y z
N MET A 1 -6.68 -11.88 -17.22
CA MET A 1 -5.49 -11.43 -16.50
C MET A 1 -5.93 -10.36 -15.53
N ALA A 2 -5.93 -10.68 -14.23
CA ALA A 2 -6.23 -9.73 -13.17
C ALA A 2 -5.40 -8.45 -13.36
N THR A 3 -6.08 -7.32 -13.52
CA THR A 3 -5.45 -6.00 -13.71
C THR A 3 -5.74 -5.12 -12.51
N ILE A 4 -4.69 -4.62 -11.87
CA ILE A 4 -4.78 -3.76 -10.68
C ILE A 4 -4.85 -2.30 -11.10
N LYS A 5 -5.93 -1.63 -10.72
CA LYS A 5 -6.14 -0.20 -10.95
C LYS A 5 -5.79 0.56 -9.68
N ILE A 6 -4.80 1.43 -9.74
CA ILE A 6 -4.40 2.31 -8.64
C ILE A 6 -4.78 3.74 -9.01
N GLU A 7 -5.59 4.37 -8.17
CA GLU A 7 -5.95 5.78 -8.30
C GLU A 7 -5.46 6.55 -7.07
N TYR A 8 -4.63 7.58 -7.28
CA TYR A 8 -4.26 8.54 -6.24
C TYR A 8 -5.11 9.79 -6.38
N LYS A 9 -5.97 10.04 -5.39
CA LYS A 9 -6.76 11.27 -5.29
C LYS A 9 -6.08 12.18 -4.29
N HIS A 10 -5.77 13.40 -4.69
CA HIS A 10 -5.14 14.35 -3.77
C HIS A 10 -5.57 15.78 -4.05
N THR A 11 -5.56 16.59 -2.99
CA THR A 11 -5.65 18.04 -3.12
C THR A 11 -4.26 18.61 -3.43
N GLU A 12 -4.18 19.87 -3.82
CA GLU A 12 -2.91 20.60 -3.94
C GLU A 12 -2.35 21.04 -2.56
N LYS A 13 -3.07 20.74 -1.46
CA LYS A 13 -2.63 21.10 -0.10
C LYS A 13 -1.58 20.11 0.38
N GLU A 14 -0.38 20.62 0.59
CA GLU A 14 0.75 19.88 1.14
C GLU A 14 0.57 19.62 2.65
N ILE A 15 1.05 18.48 3.13
CA ILE A 15 0.97 18.13 4.55
C ILE A 15 2.16 18.75 5.28
N SER A 16 1.88 19.65 6.22
CA SER A 16 2.90 20.36 7.01
C SER A 16 3.54 19.49 8.11
N ASP A 17 2.97 18.31 8.38
CA ASP A 17 3.43 17.42 9.42
C ASP A 17 4.61 16.54 8.97
N ILE A 18 5.78 16.83 9.53
CA ILE A 18 7.04 16.12 9.23
C ILE A 18 7.07 14.66 9.73
N SER A 19 6.12 14.26 10.59
CA SER A 19 6.04 12.88 11.10
C SER A 19 5.39 11.91 10.11
N ILE A 20 4.80 12.44 9.03
CA ILE A 20 4.21 11.67 7.94
C ILE A 20 5.30 11.12 7.04
N ARG A 21 5.22 9.82 6.70
CA ARG A 21 6.23 9.13 5.88
C ARG A 21 6.45 9.78 4.51
N ARG A 22 5.38 10.23 3.84
CA ARG A 22 5.43 10.87 2.52
C ARG A 22 4.68 12.22 2.54
N PRO A 23 5.24 13.26 3.16
CA PRO A 23 4.50 14.48 3.51
C PRO A 23 4.05 15.32 2.31
N SER A 24 4.62 15.07 1.12
CA SER A 24 4.23 15.78 -0.09
C SER A 24 3.52 14.91 -1.11
N THR A 25 2.61 15.53 -1.86
CA THR A 25 1.89 14.88 -2.97
C THR A 25 2.87 14.29 -3.99
N GLY A 26 3.91 15.03 -4.33
CA GLY A 26 4.98 14.56 -5.23
C GLY A 26 5.75 13.35 -4.69
N LYS A 27 6.01 13.27 -3.38
CA LYS A 27 6.65 12.08 -2.76
C LYS A 27 5.71 10.89 -2.76
N MET A 28 4.42 11.12 -2.52
CA MET A 28 3.41 10.07 -2.58
C MET A 28 3.22 9.54 -4.01
N ALA A 29 3.14 10.43 -5.00
CA ALA A 29 3.06 10.06 -6.41
C ALA A 29 4.29 9.28 -6.88
N ALA A 30 5.50 9.74 -6.55
CA ALA A 30 6.74 9.03 -6.86
C ALA A 30 6.77 7.62 -6.24
N TYR A 31 6.38 7.50 -4.97
CA TYR A 31 6.26 6.21 -4.29
C TYR A 31 5.30 5.25 -5.01
N ILE A 32 4.13 5.73 -5.44
CA ILE A 32 3.16 4.89 -6.17
C ILE A 32 3.74 4.48 -7.53
N GLN A 33 4.43 5.38 -8.23
CA GLN A 33 5.10 5.07 -9.50
C GLN A 33 6.18 4.00 -9.33
N ASP A 34 6.98 4.06 -8.27
CA ASP A 34 7.97 3.03 -7.94
C ASP A 34 7.29 1.67 -7.69
N LEU A 35 6.18 1.64 -6.95
CA LEU A 35 5.40 0.41 -6.75
C LEU A 35 4.88 -0.16 -8.08
N ILE A 36 4.38 0.68 -8.96
CA ILE A 36 3.90 0.29 -10.29
C ILE A 36 5.03 -0.33 -11.11
N TYR A 37 6.23 0.25 -11.03
CA TYR A 37 7.41 -0.31 -11.68
C TYR A 37 7.74 -1.70 -11.11
N GLU A 38 7.80 -1.86 -9.77
CA GLU A 38 8.01 -3.16 -9.12
C GLU A 38 6.98 -4.21 -9.58
N MET A 39 5.70 -3.84 -9.63
CA MET A 39 4.63 -4.73 -10.10
C MET A 39 4.80 -5.15 -11.57
N LYS A 40 5.10 -4.20 -12.46
CA LYS A 40 5.31 -4.49 -13.88
C LYS A 40 6.53 -5.40 -14.08
N SER A 41 7.60 -5.18 -13.33
CA SER A 41 8.78 -6.06 -13.34
C SER A 41 8.47 -7.48 -12.85
N ALA A 42 7.44 -7.65 -12.01
CA ALA A 42 6.95 -8.94 -11.55
C ALA A 42 5.83 -9.54 -12.43
N ASP A 43 5.63 -9.02 -13.65
CA ASP A 43 4.57 -9.45 -14.60
C ASP A 43 3.14 -9.30 -14.06
N ILE A 44 2.92 -8.31 -13.17
CA ILE A 44 1.59 -7.96 -12.66
C ILE A 44 1.03 -6.81 -13.51
N SER A 45 -0.09 -7.05 -14.19
CA SER A 45 -0.80 -6.03 -14.96
C SER A 45 -1.37 -4.95 -14.02
N CYS A 46 -0.95 -3.70 -14.20
CA CYS A 46 -1.42 -2.58 -13.40
C CYS A 46 -1.55 -1.27 -14.20
N SER A 47 -2.48 -0.42 -13.78
CA SER A 47 -2.72 0.92 -14.33
C SER A 47 -2.76 1.96 -13.24
N PHE A 48 -2.23 3.15 -13.54
CA PHE A 48 -2.19 4.27 -12.60
C PHE A 48 -2.97 5.46 -13.11
N LYS A 49 -3.72 6.10 -12.22
CA LYS A 49 -4.40 7.36 -12.47
C LYS A 49 -4.17 8.30 -11.29
N GLU A 50 -3.74 9.51 -11.60
CA GLU A 50 -3.67 10.61 -10.63
C GLU A 50 -4.88 11.52 -10.85
N THR A 51 -5.51 11.97 -9.77
CA THR A 51 -6.70 12.84 -9.83
C THR A 51 -6.59 13.92 -8.78
N ILE A 52 -6.45 15.16 -9.25
CA ILE A 52 -6.45 16.34 -8.39
C ILE A 52 -7.90 16.67 -8.03
N ILE A 53 -8.19 16.82 -6.74
CA ILE A 53 -9.51 17.18 -6.22
C ILE A 53 -9.46 18.57 -5.56
N GLU A 54 -10.50 19.38 -5.76
CA GLU A 54 -10.56 20.76 -5.22
C GLU A 54 -10.74 20.78 -3.70
N ASP A 55 -11.55 19.86 -3.16
CA ASP A 55 -11.77 19.70 -1.73
C ASP A 55 -11.94 18.22 -1.36
N GLY A 56 -11.43 17.83 -0.19
CA GLY A 56 -11.47 16.45 0.30
C GLY A 56 -10.18 16.00 0.95
N LYS A 57 -10.08 14.69 1.20
CA LYS A 57 -8.89 14.04 1.76
C LYS A 57 -8.12 13.33 0.65
N ASN A 58 -6.80 13.34 0.78
CA ASN A 58 -5.94 12.55 -0.07
C ASN A 58 -6.17 11.06 0.23
N ASP A 59 -6.30 10.25 -0.82
CA ASP A 59 -6.58 8.82 -0.69
C ASP A 59 -6.01 8.02 -1.87
N VAL A 60 -5.76 6.74 -1.63
CA VAL A 60 -5.31 5.77 -2.63
C VAL A 60 -6.35 4.66 -2.72
N LEU A 61 -6.88 4.51 -3.93
CA LEU A 61 -7.88 3.50 -4.26
C LEU A 61 -7.21 2.38 -5.07
N ILE A 62 -7.40 1.13 -4.62
CA ILE A 62 -6.98 -0.08 -5.31
C ILE A 62 -8.24 -0.81 -5.80
N ASN A 63 -8.43 -0.86 -7.11
CA ASN A 63 -9.68 -1.31 -7.76
C ASN A 63 -10.93 -0.60 -7.21
N GLY A 64 -10.80 0.69 -6.87
CA GLY A 64 -11.91 1.50 -6.35
C GLY A 64 -12.17 1.35 -4.85
N ARG A 65 -11.36 0.56 -4.12
CA ARG A 65 -11.44 0.39 -2.66
C ARG A 65 -10.29 1.13 -1.97
N THR A 66 -10.56 1.79 -0.85
CA THR A 66 -9.53 2.45 -0.03
C THR A 66 -8.63 1.44 0.68
N ILE A 67 -7.43 1.86 1.09
CA ILE A 67 -6.52 0.98 1.85
C ILE A 67 -7.18 0.43 3.12
N PRO A 68 -7.86 1.24 3.96
CA PRO A 68 -8.57 0.73 5.13
C PRO A 68 -9.62 -0.33 4.78
N GLU A 69 -10.40 -0.15 3.71
CA GLU A 69 -11.42 -1.13 3.28
C GLU A 69 -10.81 -2.45 2.79
N VAL A 70 -9.65 -2.41 2.13
CA VAL A 70 -8.98 -3.62 1.65
C VAL A 70 -8.37 -4.43 2.79
N ILE A 71 -7.86 -3.75 3.82
CA ILE A 71 -7.23 -4.39 4.97
C ILE A 71 -8.20 -4.70 6.11
N ASP A 72 -9.44 -4.20 6.05
CA ASP A 72 -10.47 -4.50 7.02
C ASP A 72 -10.74 -6.01 7.07
N GLY A 73 -10.71 -6.59 8.27
CA GLY A 73 -10.83 -8.04 8.47
C GLY A 73 -9.56 -8.86 8.19
N LEU A 74 -8.44 -8.26 7.77
CA LEU A 74 -7.15 -8.96 7.71
C LEU A 74 -6.50 -9.00 9.10
N GLN A 75 -6.24 -10.21 9.61
CA GLN A 75 -5.32 -10.37 10.73
C GLN A 75 -3.90 -10.09 10.24
N ILE A 76 -3.32 -8.96 10.66
CA ILE A 76 -1.90 -8.70 10.46
C ILE A 76 -1.15 -9.62 11.42
N ARG A 77 -0.76 -10.80 10.91
CA ARG A 77 0.11 -11.73 11.63
C ARG A 77 1.54 -11.26 11.46
N TYR A 78 2.17 -10.92 12.57
CA TYR A 78 3.63 -10.90 12.61
C TYR A 78 4.09 -12.34 12.39
N LEU A 79 5.11 -12.53 11.54
CA LEU A 79 5.82 -13.81 11.54
C LEU A 79 6.35 -13.98 12.96
N ASP A 80 5.81 -14.96 13.68
CA ASP A 80 6.40 -15.36 14.96
C ASP A 80 7.87 -15.66 14.67
N SER A 81 8.73 -15.07 15.49
CA SER A 81 10.18 -15.13 15.28
C SER A 81 10.75 -16.56 15.26
N ASP A 82 9.93 -17.56 15.58
CA ASP A 82 10.26 -18.98 15.62
C ASP A 82 10.16 -19.70 14.27
N ASP A 83 9.49 -19.13 13.25
CA ASP A 83 9.49 -19.69 11.88
C ASP A 83 10.62 -19.12 11.00
N ALA A 84 11.44 -18.20 11.54
CA ALA A 84 12.71 -17.85 10.94
C ALA A 84 13.67 -19.01 11.17
N CYS A 85 13.70 -19.94 10.21
CA CYS A 85 14.73 -20.97 10.09
C CYS A 85 16.09 -20.31 9.81
N ASP A 86 16.65 -19.55 10.75
CA ASP A 86 17.98 -18.96 10.64
C ASP A 86 18.84 -19.39 11.83
N HIS A 87 19.78 -20.27 11.51
CA HIS A 87 20.83 -20.74 12.40
C HIS A 87 21.65 -19.55 12.92
N GLY A 88 21.37 -19.10 14.14
CA GLY A 88 22.33 -18.36 14.98
C GLY A 88 22.75 -16.96 14.50
N LYS A 89 21.94 -16.25 13.70
CA LYS A 89 22.23 -14.85 13.35
C LYS A 89 21.48 -13.87 14.26
N PRO A 90 22.13 -12.81 14.75
CA PRO A 90 21.48 -11.82 15.61
C PRO A 90 20.33 -11.13 14.87
N GLN A 91 19.16 -11.07 15.52
CA GLN A 91 18.00 -10.36 15.00
C GLN A 91 18.37 -8.91 14.70
N ARG A 92 18.11 -8.49 13.46
CA ARG A 92 18.35 -7.13 13.00
C ARG A 92 17.35 -6.21 13.70
N ILE A 93 17.79 -5.41 14.67
CA ILE A 93 16.98 -4.37 15.29
C ILE A 93 16.70 -3.31 14.21
N THR A 94 15.47 -3.30 13.69
CA THR A 94 15.05 -2.30 12.71
C THR A 94 14.61 -1.05 13.45
N PHE A 95 15.39 0.03 13.34
CA PHE A 95 15.00 1.34 13.85
C PHE A 95 14.00 1.98 12.88
N GLY A 96 12.75 2.13 13.31
CA GLY A 96 11.66 2.77 12.54
C GLY A 96 10.34 2.76 13.30
N ARG A 97 9.39 3.63 12.91
CA ARG A 97 8.02 3.60 13.48
C ARG A 97 7.36 2.25 13.17
N PRO A 98 6.73 1.58 14.16
CA PRO A 98 6.04 0.30 13.94
C PRO A 98 5.05 0.34 12.78
N THR A 99 4.87 -0.79 12.09
CA THR A 99 3.98 -0.92 10.92
C THR A 99 2.50 -0.65 11.23
N LEU A 100 2.09 -0.77 12.48
CA LEU A 100 0.72 -0.43 12.91
C LEU A 100 0.60 1.00 13.43
N ASP A 101 1.72 1.69 13.63
CA ASP A 101 1.76 3.07 14.09
C ASP A 101 1.80 4.02 12.87
N TRP A 102 0.62 4.28 12.33
CA TRP A 102 0.40 5.28 11.29
C TRP A 102 -0.91 6.03 11.51
N LYS A 103 -0.94 7.29 11.07
CA LYS A 103 -2.10 8.17 11.18
C LYS A 103 -3.11 7.80 10.10
N LYS A 104 -4.17 7.08 10.49
CA LYS A 104 -5.22 6.57 9.58
C LYS A 104 -5.93 7.65 8.77
N GLU A 105 -5.81 8.91 9.17
CA GLU A 105 -6.37 10.06 8.47
C GLU A 105 -5.54 10.50 7.24
N TYR A 106 -4.28 10.06 7.13
CA TYR A 106 -3.36 10.40 6.04
C TYR A 106 -2.90 9.13 5.30
N VAL A 107 -3.26 9.01 4.03
CA VAL A 107 -2.79 7.89 3.18
C VAL A 107 -1.27 7.94 2.96
N GLU A 108 -0.71 9.14 3.03
CA GLU A 108 0.71 9.44 2.97
C GLU A 108 1.51 8.83 4.12
N ASP A 109 0.85 8.51 5.25
CA ASP A 109 1.50 7.87 6.40
C ASP A 109 1.40 6.34 6.37
N VAL A 110 0.67 5.75 5.41
CA VAL A 110 0.52 4.30 5.30
C VAL A 110 1.91 3.63 5.14
N PRO A 111 2.29 2.66 5.97
CA PRO A 111 3.57 1.98 5.81
C PRO A 111 3.63 1.16 4.51
N ASP A 112 4.83 1.03 3.93
CA ASP A 112 5.02 0.29 2.68
C ASP A 112 4.46 -1.13 2.74
N THR A 113 4.68 -1.82 3.85
CA THR A 113 4.16 -3.17 4.10
C THR A 113 2.62 -3.21 4.00
N ILE A 114 1.92 -2.22 4.55
CA ILE A 114 0.45 -2.18 4.52
C ILE A 114 -0.05 -1.91 3.11
N MET A 115 0.58 -0.98 2.39
CA MET A 115 0.25 -0.68 0.99
C MET A 115 0.43 -1.92 0.09
N LYS A 116 1.59 -2.58 0.19
CA LYS A 116 1.88 -3.82 -0.57
C LYS A 116 0.94 -4.96 -0.21
N ASN A 117 0.60 -5.13 1.06
CA ASN A 117 -0.37 -6.14 1.50
C ASN A 117 -1.77 -5.85 0.94
N ALA A 118 -2.19 -4.59 0.90
CA ALA A 118 -3.46 -4.21 0.30
C ALA A 118 -3.48 -4.55 -1.21
N ILE A 119 -2.43 -4.19 -1.94
CA ILE A 119 -2.30 -4.55 -3.38
C ILE A 119 -2.33 -6.07 -3.56
N ALA A 120 -1.56 -6.82 -2.77
CA ALA A 120 -1.50 -8.27 -2.84
C ALA A 120 -2.85 -8.93 -2.55
N LYS A 121 -3.62 -8.39 -1.59
CA LYS A 121 -4.97 -8.86 -1.28
C LYS A 121 -5.91 -8.64 -2.45
N VAL A 122 -5.94 -7.43 -3.03
CA VAL A 122 -6.77 -7.16 -4.21
C VAL A 122 -6.38 -8.07 -5.37
N TYR A 123 -5.09 -8.28 -5.61
CA TYR A 123 -4.62 -9.19 -6.65
C TYR A 123 -5.06 -10.63 -6.44
N ALA A 124 -4.99 -11.13 -5.20
CA ALA A 124 -5.46 -12.46 -4.85
C ALA A 124 -6.99 -12.59 -5.05
N ASP A 125 -7.77 -11.60 -4.62
CA ASP A 125 -9.22 -11.56 -4.80
C ASP A 125 -9.60 -11.61 -6.30
N GLU A 126 -8.93 -10.80 -7.14
CA GLU A 126 -9.19 -10.78 -8.58
C GLU A 126 -8.82 -12.11 -9.26
N ARG A 127 -7.70 -12.73 -8.85
CA ARG A 127 -7.33 -14.07 -9.33
C ARG A 127 -8.31 -15.16 -8.89
N GLN A 128 -8.89 -15.06 -7.70
CA GLN A 128 -9.91 -16.01 -7.24
C GLN A 128 -11.17 -15.90 -8.09
N LYS A 129 -11.67 -14.68 -8.33
CA LYS A 129 -12.84 -14.44 -9.20
C LYS A 129 -12.62 -14.95 -10.63
N GLU A 130 -11.42 -14.77 -11.19
CA GLU A 130 -11.08 -15.30 -12.52
C GLU A 130 -11.14 -16.83 -12.57
N LYS A 131 -10.76 -17.52 -11.49
CA LYS A 131 -10.83 -18.98 -11.40
C LYS A 131 -12.26 -19.50 -11.23
N GLU A 132 -13.10 -18.76 -10.50
CA GLU A 132 -14.51 -19.12 -10.29
C GLU A 132 -15.38 -18.87 -11.52
N SER A 133 -14.92 -18.01 -12.45
CA SER A 133 -15.61 -17.67 -13.69
C SER A 133 -15.22 -18.57 -14.89
N GLN A 134 -14.35 -19.56 -14.67
CA GLN A 134 -13.93 -20.58 -15.66
C GLN A 134 -14.54 -21.94 -15.34
#